data_AF-A0A2D5S669-F1
#
_entry.id   AF-A0A2D5S669-F1
#
_cell.length_a   1.000
_cell.length_b   1.000
_cell.length_c   1.000
_cell.angle_alpha   90.00
_cell.angle_beta   90.00
_cell.angle_gamma   90.00
#
_symmetry.space_group_name_H-M   'P 1'
#
loop_
_entity.id
_entity.type
_entity.pdbx_description
1 polymer ?
#
loop_
_entity_poly.entity_id
_entity_poly.type
_entity_poly.pdbx_seq_one_letter_code
_entity_poly.pdbx_strand_id
1 'polypeptide(L)'
;MITWTTLLSHWTSLVKAGEGLVMAAPDDADAHRWRDSIPEIMTLQAITFALGDLESLSEPDRPLARDRADLAVTESSAALDRCWKGVEMPPMLLEIASDARRAVEIAVYAGLRWLVAVGKDLRRMPAIDLDAAGVDGTLAVMQPGTLVLPGEPIAWWAERSLPAELELLANGDDFRIRRGPPVQVYRELDSEGRAAGDLVASLQDLPSGLPLLVPVCLDGTAIGRFTVVESVWAAANDAAFDGSTPSAPVFADGIESTED
;
A
#
# COMPACT_ATOMS: atom_id res chain seq x y z
N MET A 1 -21.94 -0.29 5.37
CA MET A 1 -21.77 0.68 4.26
C MET A 1 -22.32 2.03 4.74
N ILE A 2 -21.46 2.99 5.06
CA ILE A 2 -21.87 4.36 5.40
C ILE A 2 -22.21 5.04 4.07
N THR A 3 -23.44 5.52 3.90
CA THR A 3 -23.79 6.31 2.71
C THR A 3 -23.31 7.75 2.88
N TRP A 4 -23.06 8.46 1.78
CA TRP A 4 -22.71 9.88 1.79
C TRP A 4 -23.66 10.72 2.67
N THR A 5 -24.96 10.43 2.62
CA THR A 5 -25.98 11.10 3.44
C THR A 5 -25.81 10.84 4.93
N THR A 6 -25.43 9.62 5.33
CA THR A 6 -25.16 9.27 6.73
C THR A 6 -23.90 9.97 7.23
N LEU A 7 -22.85 10.03 6.40
CA LEU A 7 -21.62 10.75 6.72
C LEU A 7 -21.90 12.26 6.88
N LEU A 8 -22.58 12.87 5.93
CA LEU A 8 -22.95 14.29 5.97
C LEU A 8 -23.85 14.63 7.16
N SER A 9 -24.78 13.73 7.50
CA SER A 9 -25.63 13.87 8.69
C SER A 9 -24.81 13.81 9.98
N HIS A 10 -23.84 12.90 10.07
CA HIS A 10 -22.92 12.79 11.20
C HIS A 10 -22.10 14.08 11.38
N TRP A 11 -21.57 14.63 10.29
CA TRP A 11 -20.84 15.91 10.30
C TRP A 11 -21.67 17.11 10.70
N THR A 12 -22.87 17.21 10.12
CA THR A 12 -23.81 18.27 10.48
C THR A 12 -24.20 18.17 11.96
N SER A 13 -24.31 16.95 12.48
CA SER A 13 -24.60 16.70 13.89
C SER A 13 -23.42 17.08 14.79
N LEU A 14 -22.17 16.82 14.37
CA LEU A 14 -20.96 17.22 15.09
C LEU A 14 -20.83 18.75 15.17
N VAL A 15 -21.02 19.45 14.05
CA VAL A 15 -21.00 20.92 14.00
C VAL A 15 -22.07 21.51 14.92
N LYS A 16 -23.30 21.00 14.83
CA LYS A 16 -24.41 21.44 15.70
C LYS A 16 -24.17 21.13 17.17
N ALA A 17 -23.58 19.97 17.48
CA ALA A 17 -23.22 19.60 18.85
C ALA A 17 -22.15 20.53 19.42
N GLY A 18 -21.11 20.86 18.63
CA GLY A 18 -20.08 21.82 19.04
C GLY A 18 -20.62 23.23 19.28
N GLU A 19 -21.50 23.72 18.40
CA GLU A 19 -22.19 24.99 18.61
C GLU A 19 -23.10 24.95 19.84
N GLY A 20 -23.84 23.85 20.04
CA GLY A 20 -24.69 23.64 21.20
C GLY A 20 -23.92 23.60 22.52
N LEU A 21 -22.73 22.98 22.54
CA LEU A 21 -21.85 22.92 23.72
C LEU A 21 -21.40 24.31 24.17
N VAL A 22 -20.92 25.14 23.24
CA VAL A 22 -20.47 26.50 23.56
C VAL A 22 -21.64 27.40 23.97
N MET A 23 -22.82 27.24 23.35
CA MET A 23 -24.00 28.01 23.74
C MET A 23 -24.54 27.61 25.13
N ALA A 24 -24.43 26.34 25.49
CA ALA A 24 -24.88 25.82 26.78
C ALA A 24 -23.89 26.14 27.92
N ALA A 25 -22.60 26.24 27.62
CA ALA A 25 -21.54 26.53 28.58
C ALA A 25 -20.50 27.51 28.01
N PRO A 26 -20.82 28.82 27.93
CA PRO A 26 -19.97 29.83 27.28
C PRO A 26 -18.63 30.11 27.98
N ASP A 27 -18.48 29.69 29.22
CA ASP A 27 -17.24 29.85 30.00
C ASP A 27 -16.46 28.52 30.15
N ASP A 28 -16.94 27.43 29.53
CA ASP A 28 -16.31 26.12 29.60
C ASP A 28 -15.18 26.01 28.57
N ALA A 29 -13.95 25.95 29.06
CA ALA A 29 -12.76 25.83 28.23
C ALA A 29 -12.77 24.55 27.38
N ASP A 30 -13.33 23.45 27.87
CA ASP A 30 -13.38 22.19 27.11
C ASP A 30 -14.41 22.26 25.97
N ALA A 31 -15.54 22.95 26.19
CA ALA A 31 -16.51 23.23 25.13
C ALA A 31 -15.89 24.05 23.98
N HIS A 32 -15.03 25.03 24.31
CA HIS A 32 -14.30 25.82 23.32
C HIS A 32 -13.27 24.97 22.56
N ARG A 33 -12.48 24.14 23.26
CA ARG A 33 -11.52 23.23 22.61
C ARG A 33 -12.20 22.29 21.63
N TRP A 34 -13.35 21.73 22.00
CA TRP A 34 -14.14 20.89 21.11
C TRP A 34 -14.62 21.64 19.88
N ARG A 35 -15.20 22.83 20.05
CA ARG A 35 -15.62 23.67 18.93
C ARG A 35 -14.44 24.00 18.00
N ASP A 36 -13.31 24.39 18.56
CA ASP A 36 -12.12 24.77 17.81
C ASP A 36 -11.45 23.58 17.10
N SER A 37 -11.71 22.35 17.56
CA SER A 37 -11.22 21.13 16.91
C SER A 37 -12.01 20.77 15.65
N ILE A 38 -13.26 21.23 15.50
CA ILE A 38 -14.17 20.80 14.41
C ILE A 38 -13.60 21.02 13.01
N PRO A 39 -13.04 22.20 12.66
CA PRO A 39 -12.46 22.42 11.33
C PRO A 39 -11.35 21.43 10.99
N GLU A 40 -10.52 21.08 11.97
CA GLU A 40 -9.40 20.15 11.79
C GLU A 40 -9.88 18.71 11.66
N ILE A 41 -10.88 18.31 12.45
CA ILE A 41 -11.53 17.00 12.31
C ILE A 41 -12.13 16.84 10.90
N MET A 42 -12.82 17.87 10.41
CA MET A 42 -13.39 17.87 9.06
C MET A 42 -12.31 17.78 7.98
N THR A 43 -11.21 18.52 8.13
CA THR A 43 -10.09 18.50 7.19
C THR A 43 -9.43 17.13 7.13
N LEU A 44 -9.10 16.54 8.28
CA LEU A 44 -8.45 15.23 8.37
C LEU A 44 -9.30 14.13 7.71
N GLN A 45 -10.60 14.06 8.02
CA GLN A 45 -11.45 13.05 7.40
C GLN A 45 -11.70 13.32 5.91
N ALA A 46 -11.85 14.59 5.50
CA ALA A 46 -11.98 14.92 4.08
C ALA A 46 -10.76 14.45 3.27
N ILE A 47 -9.55 14.62 3.83
CA ILE A 47 -8.31 14.10 3.23
C ILE A 47 -8.33 12.57 3.18
N THR A 48 -8.69 11.89 4.27
CA THR A 48 -8.82 10.42 4.28
C THR A 48 -9.70 9.91 3.15
N PHE A 49 -10.87 10.52 2.93
CA PHE A 49 -11.76 10.13 1.84
C PHE A 49 -11.18 10.49 0.47
N ALA A 50 -10.64 11.69 0.29
CA ALA A 50 -10.08 12.14 -0.98
C ALA A 50 -8.89 11.26 -1.44
N LEU A 51 -8.06 10.81 -0.50
CA LEU A 51 -6.95 9.90 -0.78
C LEU A 51 -7.42 8.49 -1.18
N GLY A 52 -8.59 8.05 -0.69
CA GLY A 52 -9.22 6.82 -1.15
C GLY A 52 -9.59 6.83 -2.63
N ASP A 53 -9.88 8.01 -3.18
CA ASP A 53 -10.26 8.21 -4.59
C ASP A 53 -9.09 8.70 -5.46
N LEU A 54 -7.85 8.64 -4.95
CA LEU A 54 -6.67 9.23 -5.61
C LEU A 54 -6.42 8.65 -7.02
N GLU A 55 -6.80 7.39 -7.25
CA GLU A 55 -6.68 6.74 -8.56
C GLU A 55 -7.52 7.40 -9.67
N SER A 56 -8.55 8.18 -9.30
CA SER A 56 -9.39 8.92 -10.24
C SER A 56 -8.65 10.12 -10.88
N LEU A 57 -7.54 10.56 -10.28
CA LEU A 57 -6.67 11.60 -10.84
C LEU A 57 -5.74 11.01 -11.92
N SER A 58 -5.28 11.88 -12.81
CA SER A 58 -4.23 11.54 -13.77
C SER A 58 -2.92 11.22 -13.04
N GLU A 59 -2.13 10.26 -13.53
CA GLU A 59 -0.87 9.84 -12.88
C GLU A 59 0.06 11.02 -12.52
N PRO A 60 0.27 12.05 -13.38
CA PRO A 60 1.12 13.19 -13.03
C PRO A 60 0.60 14.08 -11.88
N ASP A 61 -0.70 14.08 -11.62
CA ASP A 61 -1.31 14.92 -10.57
C ASP A 61 -1.28 14.27 -9.18
N ARG A 62 -1.13 12.94 -9.13
CA ARG A 62 -1.22 12.17 -7.88
C ARG A 62 -0.11 12.50 -6.87
N PRO A 63 1.19 12.60 -7.26
CA PRO A 63 2.25 12.97 -6.30
C PRO A 63 1.99 14.33 -5.64
N LEU A 64 1.61 15.34 -6.44
CA LEU A 64 1.30 16.68 -5.92
C LEU A 64 0.09 16.67 -4.98
N ALA A 65 -0.92 15.86 -5.29
CA ALA A 65 -2.09 15.70 -4.42
C ALA A 65 -1.71 15.03 -3.09
N ARG A 66 -0.83 14.01 -3.10
CA ARG A 66 -0.29 13.39 -1.88
C ARG A 66 0.51 14.37 -1.03
N ASP A 67 1.44 15.12 -1.64
CA ASP A 67 2.25 16.11 -0.91
C ASP A 67 1.39 17.15 -0.21
N ARG A 68 0.33 17.63 -0.89
CA ARG A 68 -0.65 18.56 -0.31
C ARG A 68 -1.43 17.93 0.83
N ALA A 69 -1.83 16.66 0.67
CA ALA A 69 -2.53 15.92 1.72
C ALA A 69 -1.63 15.72 2.95
N ASP A 70 -0.36 15.32 2.77
CA ASP A 70 0.58 15.13 3.87
C ASP A 70 0.83 16.42 4.66
N LEU A 71 1.03 17.53 3.94
CA LEU A 71 1.16 18.84 4.57
C LEU A 71 -0.11 19.22 5.35
N ALA A 72 -1.29 19.08 4.74
CA ALA A 72 -2.55 19.44 5.37
C ALA A 72 -2.86 18.56 6.61
N VAL A 73 -2.59 17.25 6.54
CA VAL A 73 -2.70 16.35 7.71
C VAL A 73 -1.75 16.78 8.82
N THR A 74 -0.51 17.15 8.48
CA THR A 74 0.48 17.63 9.45
C THR A 74 0.05 18.95 10.11
N GLU A 75 -0.43 19.92 9.32
CA GLU A 75 -0.91 21.20 9.82
C GLU A 75 -2.14 21.06 10.72
N SER A 76 -3.14 20.28 10.30
CA SER A 76 -4.35 20.02 11.07
C SER A 76 -4.08 19.24 12.36
N SER A 77 -3.18 18.25 12.31
CA SER A 77 -2.78 17.51 13.52
C SER A 77 -2.08 18.44 14.53
N ALA A 78 -1.18 19.31 14.05
CA ALA A 78 -0.52 20.31 14.90
C ALA A 78 -1.51 21.35 15.45
N ALA A 79 -2.59 21.66 14.73
CA ALA A 79 -3.66 22.53 15.21
C ALA A 79 -4.45 21.89 16.36
N LEU A 80 -4.83 20.61 16.22
CA LEU A 80 -5.45 19.85 17.31
C LEU A 80 -4.56 19.81 18.56
N ASP A 81 -3.26 19.55 18.40
CA ASP A 81 -2.31 19.58 19.52
C ASP A 81 -2.28 20.93 20.24
N ARG A 82 -2.40 22.05 19.50
CA ARG A 82 -2.50 23.38 20.11
C ARG A 82 -3.82 23.56 20.87
N CYS A 83 -4.94 23.11 20.30
CA CYS A 83 -6.25 23.16 20.96
C CYS A 83 -6.27 22.40 22.29
N TRP A 84 -5.55 21.27 22.38
CA TRP A 84 -5.51 20.42 23.57
C TRP A 84 -4.24 20.54 24.40
N LYS A 85 -3.42 21.57 24.14
CA LYS A 85 -2.17 21.77 24.88
C LYS A 85 -2.40 21.88 26.39
N GLY A 86 -1.63 21.10 27.14
CA GLY A 86 -1.65 21.10 28.61
C GLY A 86 -2.78 20.29 29.24
N VAL A 87 -3.60 19.63 28.43
CA VAL A 87 -4.65 18.69 28.86
C VAL A 87 -4.57 17.41 28.03
N GLU A 88 -5.26 16.36 28.46
CA GLU A 88 -5.32 15.12 27.70
C GLU A 88 -6.21 15.32 26.46
N MET A 89 -5.70 14.94 25.28
CA MET A 89 -6.49 14.96 24.05
C MET A 89 -7.45 13.76 24.02
N PRO A 90 -8.73 13.95 23.66
CA PRO A 90 -9.68 12.86 23.51
C PRO A 90 -9.17 11.77 22.54
N PRO A 91 -9.29 10.47 22.90
CA PRO A 91 -8.79 9.37 22.06
C PRO A 91 -9.33 9.38 20.63
N MET A 92 -10.59 9.77 20.44
CA MET A 92 -11.22 9.88 19.12
C MET A 92 -10.49 10.85 18.17
N LEU A 93 -9.92 11.95 18.70
CA LEU A 93 -9.17 12.90 17.87
C LEU A 93 -7.83 12.32 17.43
N LEU A 94 -7.19 11.55 18.31
CA LEU A 94 -5.97 10.81 18.00
C LEU A 94 -6.23 9.73 16.94
N GLU A 95 -7.35 9.02 17.03
CA GLU A 95 -7.78 8.04 16.03
C GLU A 95 -7.97 8.70 14.65
N ILE A 96 -8.67 9.83 14.58
CA ILE A 96 -8.91 10.54 13.32
C ILE A 96 -7.59 11.04 12.69
N ALA A 97 -6.67 11.58 13.48
CA ALA A 97 -5.36 12.00 13.00
C ALA A 97 -4.52 10.81 12.52
N SER A 98 -4.56 9.69 13.26
CA SER A 98 -3.89 8.43 12.91
C SER A 98 -4.42 7.84 11.60
N ASP A 99 -5.74 7.85 11.39
CA ASP A 99 -6.36 7.35 10.17
C ASP A 99 -6.01 8.21 8.95
N ALA A 100 -5.99 9.54 9.10
CA ALA A 100 -5.56 10.44 8.04
C ALA A 100 -4.08 10.24 7.69
N ARG A 101 -3.21 10.04 8.69
CA ARG A 101 -1.80 9.72 8.45
C ARG A 101 -1.62 8.40 7.70
N ARG A 102 -2.35 7.36 8.12
CA ARG A 102 -2.33 6.05 7.44
C ARG A 102 -2.84 6.17 6.00
N ALA A 103 -3.84 7.00 5.74
CA ALA A 103 -4.33 7.25 4.38
C ALA A 103 -3.23 7.86 3.48
N VAL A 104 -2.44 8.80 4.01
CA VAL A 104 -1.27 9.37 3.30
C VAL A 104 -0.22 8.29 3.01
N GLU A 105 0.09 7.45 3.99
CA GLU A 105 1.07 6.36 3.83
C GLU A 105 0.64 5.34 2.76
N ILE A 106 -0.65 5.01 2.68
CA ILE A 106 -1.17 4.05 1.71
C ILE A 106 -1.34 4.67 0.32
N ALA A 107 -1.54 5.99 0.23
CA ALA A 107 -1.77 6.69 -1.03
C ALA A 107 -0.62 6.56 -2.04
N VAL A 108 0.59 6.22 -1.58
CA VAL A 108 1.74 5.89 -2.43
C VAL A 108 1.49 4.73 -3.39
N TYR A 109 0.51 3.87 -3.06
CA TYR A 109 0.11 2.71 -3.84
C TYR A 109 -1.13 2.97 -4.70
N ALA A 110 -1.56 4.23 -4.88
CA ALA A 110 -2.73 4.54 -5.69
C ALA A 110 -2.54 4.15 -7.17
N GLY A 111 -3.49 3.40 -7.72
CA GLY A 111 -3.42 2.87 -9.09
C GLY A 111 -2.34 1.82 -9.29
N LEU A 112 -1.97 1.10 -8.22
CA LEU A 112 -0.99 0.03 -8.27
C LEU A 112 -1.44 -1.10 -9.19
N ARG A 113 -0.48 -1.58 -9.99
CA ARG A 113 -0.63 -2.69 -10.92
C ARG A 113 0.31 -3.81 -10.55
N TRP A 114 -0.12 -5.04 -10.80
CA TRP A 114 0.67 -6.25 -10.67
C TRP A 114 1.04 -6.76 -12.05
N LEU A 115 2.22 -7.36 -12.16
CA LEU A 115 2.56 -8.25 -13.25
C LEU A 115 2.47 -9.67 -12.70
N VAL A 116 1.52 -10.45 -13.20
CA VAL A 116 1.19 -11.78 -12.68
C VAL A 116 1.62 -12.83 -13.69
N ALA A 117 2.35 -13.86 -13.24
CA ALA A 117 2.67 -15.02 -14.07
C ALA A 117 1.39 -15.80 -14.38
N VAL A 118 1.18 -16.18 -15.64
CA VAL A 118 0.03 -16.98 -16.07
C VAL A 118 0.48 -18.25 -16.78
N GLY A 119 -0.44 -19.17 -17.02
CA GLY A 119 -0.17 -20.47 -17.64
C GLY A 119 -0.08 -21.60 -16.62
N LYS A 120 0.74 -22.61 -16.92
CA LYS A 120 0.85 -23.83 -16.10
C LYS A 120 2.28 -24.18 -15.69
N ASP A 121 3.27 -23.63 -16.38
CA ASP A 121 4.66 -23.97 -16.18
C ASP A 121 5.34 -22.96 -15.26
N LEU A 122 6.29 -23.44 -14.46
CA LEU A 122 7.19 -22.57 -13.70
C LEU A 122 7.95 -21.65 -14.65
N ARG A 123 8.05 -20.38 -14.27
CA ARG A 123 8.85 -19.40 -15.01
C ARG A 123 10.02 -18.94 -14.15
N ARG A 124 11.15 -18.65 -14.78
CA ARG A 124 12.28 -18.02 -14.09
C ARG A 124 12.21 -16.53 -14.29
N MET A 125 12.35 -15.79 -13.21
CA MET A 125 12.48 -14.34 -13.25
C MET A 125 13.74 -13.95 -14.04
N PRO A 126 13.63 -13.17 -15.13
CA PRO A 126 14.79 -12.76 -15.90
C PRO A 126 15.62 -11.71 -15.14
N ALA A 127 16.82 -11.44 -15.66
CA ALA A 127 17.61 -10.30 -15.23
C ALA A 127 16.85 -8.99 -15.48
N ILE A 128 16.96 -8.06 -14.54
CA ILE A 128 16.40 -6.70 -14.62
C ILE A 128 17.51 -5.73 -14.25
N ASP A 129 17.71 -4.72 -15.08
CA ASP A 129 18.60 -3.61 -14.78
C ASP A 129 17.87 -2.57 -13.92
N LEU A 130 18.12 -2.61 -12.60
CA LEU A 130 17.51 -1.66 -11.67
C LEU A 130 18.04 -0.23 -11.84
N ASP A 131 19.26 -0.06 -12.36
CA ASP A 131 19.83 1.27 -12.61
C ASP A 131 19.15 1.91 -13.83
N ALA A 132 18.93 1.13 -14.89
CA ALA A 132 18.18 1.57 -16.06
C ALA A 132 16.69 1.79 -15.76
N ALA A 133 16.10 0.98 -14.88
CA ALA A 133 14.74 1.17 -14.42
C ALA A 133 14.56 2.53 -13.71
N GLY A 134 15.57 3.00 -12.98
CA GLY A 134 15.50 4.24 -12.22
C GLY A 134 14.53 4.17 -11.03
N VAL A 135 14.42 5.29 -10.33
CA VAL A 135 13.74 5.36 -9.01
C VAL A 135 12.33 5.96 -9.07
N ASP A 136 11.85 6.36 -10.24
CA ASP A 136 10.55 7.01 -10.39
C ASP A 136 9.40 6.16 -9.85
N GLY A 137 8.47 6.81 -9.14
CA GLY A 137 7.30 6.17 -8.55
C GLY A 137 7.67 5.05 -7.56
N THR A 138 6.89 3.99 -7.57
CA THR A 138 7.05 2.85 -6.66
C THR A 138 7.22 1.56 -7.44
N LEU A 139 8.15 0.70 -7.01
CA LEU A 139 8.42 -0.61 -7.63
C LEU A 139 8.84 -1.63 -6.57
N ALA A 140 8.17 -2.78 -6.58
CA ALA A 140 8.71 -4.01 -6.01
C ALA A 140 8.74 -5.10 -7.07
N VAL A 141 9.76 -5.95 -7.03
CA VAL A 141 9.98 -6.98 -8.04
C VAL A 141 10.75 -8.16 -7.46
N MET A 142 10.45 -9.36 -7.94
CA MET A 142 11.18 -10.55 -7.56
C MET A 142 12.63 -10.47 -8.03
N GLN A 143 13.54 -11.05 -7.24
CA GLN A 143 14.94 -11.13 -7.63
C GLN A 143 15.12 -12.00 -8.88
N PRO A 144 15.98 -11.60 -9.85
CA PRO A 144 16.38 -12.45 -10.96
C PRO A 144 16.82 -13.84 -10.50
N GLY A 145 16.43 -14.87 -11.26
CA GLY A 145 16.70 -16.26 -10.92
C GLY A 145 15.64 -16.95 -10.06
N THR A 146 14.69 -16.20 -9.49
CA THR A 146 13.54 -16.76 -8.74
C THR A 146 12.70 -17.65 -9.67
N LEU A 147 12.34 -18.85 -9.20
CA LEU A 147 11.30 -19.64 -9.86
C LEU A 147 9.93 -19.16 -9.38
N VAL A 148 9.02 -18.94 -10.31
CA VAL A 148 7.71 -18.30 -10.11
C VAL A 148 6.60 -19.31 -10.40
N LEU A 149 5.61 -19.38 -9.51
CA LEU A 149 4.41 -20.18 -9.72
C LEU A 149 3.38 -19.43 -10.58
N PRO A 150 2.64 -20.14 -11.45
CA PRO A 150 1.51 -19.54 -12.13
C PRO A 150 0.50 -18.97 -11.14
N GLY A 151 0.08 -17.72 -11.35
CA GLY A 151 -0.83 -16.96 -10.50
C GLY A 151 -0.14 -15.95 -9.59
N GLU A 152 1.18 -15.98 -9.45
CA GLU A 152 1.91 -15.08 -8.54
C GLU A 152 2.17 -13.71 -9.14
N PRO A 153 2.00 -12.63 -8.36
CA PRO A 153 2.56 -11.32 -8.67
C PRO A 153 4.09 -11.37 -8.61
N ILE A 154 4.77 -11.17 -9.74
CA ILE A 154 6.24 -11.12 -9.83
C ILE A 154 6.80 -9.71 -9.64
N ALA A 155 5.94 -8.71 -9.84
CA ALA A 155 6.24 -7.32 -9.62
C ALA A 155 4.94 -6.55 -9.37
N TRP A 156 5.06 -5.42 -8.69
CA TRP A 156 4.03 -4.41 -8.67
C TRP A 156 4.62 -3.02 -8.70
N TRP A 157 3.87 -2.08 -9.28
CA TRP A 157 4.32 -0.70 -9.45
C TRP A 157 3.17 0.29 -9.45
N ALA A 158 3.47 1.53 -9.10
CA ALA A 158 2.55 2.67 -9.16
C ALA A 158 3.31 3.91 -9.64
N GLU A 159 2.62 4.79 -10.39
CA GLU A 159 3.12 6.09 -10.84
C GLU A 159 4.46 6.05 -11.58
N ARG A 160 4.66 4.99 -12.36
CA ARG A 160 5.81 4.83 -13.22
C ARG A 160 5.46 4.00 -14.45
N SER A 161 6.25 4.16 -15.49
CA SER A 161 6.31 3.18 -16.57
C SER A 161 6.93 1.89 -16.04
N LEU A 162 6.45 0.77 -16.59
CA LEU A 162 7.01 -0.55 -16.30
C LEU A 162 8.45 -0.61 -16.87
N PRO A 163 9.44 -1.13 -16.12
CA PRO A 163 10.78 -1.37 -16.64
C PRO A 163 10.75 -2.18 -17.94
N ALA A 164 11.66 -1.90 -18.88
CA ALA A 164 11.63 -2.45 -20.24
C ALA A 164 11.63 -3.99 -20.27
N GLU A 165 12.39 -4.63 -19.39
CA GLU A 165 12.44 -6.09 -19.26
C GLU A 165 11.11 -6.66 -18.80
N LEU A 166 10.43 -5.98 -17.87
CA LEU A 166 9.10 -6.37 -17.40
C LEU A 166 8.02 -6.07 -18.45
N GLU A 167 8.18 -5.02 -19.25
CA GLU A 167 7.29 -4.70 -20.38
C GLU A 167 7.38 -5.79 -21.47
N LEU A 168 8.58 -6.30 -21.76
CA LEU A 168 8.75 -7.45 -22.66
C LEU A 168 8.01 -8.69 -22.15
N LEU A 169 8.03 -8.94 -20.83
CA LEU A 169 7.26 -10.03 -20.22
C LEU A 169 5.75 -9.80 -20.34
N ALA A 170 5.27 -8.60 -20.04
CA ALA A 170 3.85 -8.23 -20.09
C ALA A 170 3.27 -8.34 -21.51
N ASN A 171 4.07 -8.12 -22.54
CA ASN A 171 3.69 -8.27 -23.94
C ASN A 171 3.69 -9.73 -24.43
N GLY A 172 4.18 -10.67 -23.61
CA GLY A 172 4.15 -12.09 -23.88
C GLY A 172 2.83 -12.78 -23.49
N ASP A 173 2.75 -14.09 -23.73
CA ASP A 173 1.59 -14.89 -23.33
C ASP A 173 1.66 -15.39 -21.88
N ASP A 174 2.82 -15.25 -21.25
CA ASP A 174 3.14 -15.83 -19.94
C ASP A 174 2.86 -14.89 -18.77
N PHE A 175 2.52 -13.62 -19.02
CA PHE A 175 2.25 -12.66 -17.96
C PHE A 175 1.05 -11.77 -18.28
N ARG A 176 0.34 -11.32 -17.25
CA ARG A 176 -0.80 -10.39 -17.36
C ARG A 176 -0.68 -9.27 -16.36
N ILE A 177 -1.07 -8.08 -16.78
CA ILE A 177 -1.22 -6.93 -15.89
C ILE A 177 -2.58 -7.04 -15.20
N ARG A 178 -2.60 -6.83 -13.88
CA ARG A 178 -3.82 -6.80 -13.07
C ARG A 178 -3.79 -5.64 -12.10
N ARG A 179 -4.94 -5.20 -11.63
CA ARG A 179 -5.03 -4.28 -10.49
C ARG A 179 -5.18 -5.05 -9.20
N GLY A 180 -4.61 -4.53 -8.13
CA GLY A 180 -4.74 -5.11 -6.80
C GLY A 180 -4.07 -4.25 -5.73
N PRO A 181 -4.21 -4.61 -4.44
CA PRO A 181 -3.51 -3.94 -3.35
C PRO A 181 -1.99 -4.19 -3.38
N PRO A 182 -1.17 -3.44 -2.65
CA PRO A 182 0.23 -3.81 -2.46
C PRO A 182 0.34 -5.14 -1.68
N VAL A 183 1.17 -6.07 -2.17
CA VAL A 183 1.30 -7.43 -1.61
C VAL A 183 2.76 -7.86 -1.46
N GLN A 184 2.99 -8.86 -0.62
CA GLN A 184 4.23 -9.64 -0.58
C GLN A 184 3.93 -11.10 -0.91
N VAL A 185 4.88 -11.76 -1.57
CA VAL A 185 4.83 -13.20 -1.84
C VAL A 185 5.83 -13.89 -0.94
N TYR A 186 5.37 -14.87 -0.15
CA TYR A 186 6.19 -15.63 0.79
C TYR A 186 6.27 -17.08 0.34
N ARG A 187 7.49 -17.57 0.10
CA ARG A 187 7.72 -18.99 -0.17
C ARG A 187 7.80 -19.77 1.12
N GLU A 188 6.89 -20.71 1.29
CA GLU A 188 6.92 -21.68 2.38
C GLU A 188 7.89 -22.81 2.02
N LEU A 189 8.77 -23.12 2.97
CA LEU A 189 9.71 -24.22 2.86
C LEU A 189 9.31 -25.32 3.84
N ASP A 190 9.39 -26.57 3.40
CA ASP A 190 9.24 -27.71 4.29
C ASP A 190 10.49 -27.89 5.18
N SER A 191 10.45 -28.91 6.06
CA SER A 191 11.56 -29.21 6.97
C SER A 191 12.85 -29.66 6.27
N GLU A 192 12.77 -30.05 5.00
CA GLU A 192 13.91 -30.44 4.16
C GLU A 192 14.44 -29.26 3.32
N GLY A 193 13.80 -28.09 3.43
CA GLY A 193 14.15 -26.88 2.68
C GLY A 193 13.59 -26.85 1.27
N ARG A 194 12.61 -27.71 0.94
CA ARG A 194 11.92 -27.69 -0.36
C ARG A 194 10.74 -26.74 -0.36
N ALA A 195 10.41 -26.21 -1.53
CA ALA A 195 9.23 -25.39 -1.72
C ALA A 195 7.95 -26.21 -1.47
N ALA A 196 7.16 -25.78 -0.49
CA ALA A 196 5.87 -26.39 -0.16
C ALA A 196 4.70 -25.65 -0.85
N GLY A 197 4.87 -24.35 -1.08
CA GLY A 197 3.90 -23.47 -1.72
C GLY A 197 4.26 -22.02 -1.48
N ASP A 198 3.52 -21.12 -2.10
CA ASP A 198 3.71 -19.68 -1.91
C ASP A 198 2.40 -19.04 -1.41
N LEU A 199 2.56 -18.06 -0.52
CA LEU A 199 1.48 -17.29 0.09
C LEU A 199 1.58 -15.83 -0.36
N VAL A 200 0.52 -15.32 -0.99
CA VAL A 200 0.37 -13.90 -1.31
C VAL A 200 -0.40 -13.22 -0.18
N ALA A 201 0.23 -12.26 0.49
CA ALA A 201 -0.33 -11.59 1.67
C ALA A 201 -0.19 -10.07 1.58
N SER A 202 -0.96 -9.36 2.42
CA SER A 202 -0.84 -7.90 2.57
C SER A 202 0.56 -7.50 3.05
N LEU A 203 1.03 -6.30 2.71
CA LEU A 203 2.27 -5.76 3.29
C LEU A 203 2.21 -5.59 4.82
N GLN A 204 1.01 -5.56 5.41
CA GLN A 204 0.82 -5.48 6.85
C GLN A 204 0.96 -6.83 7.54
N ASP A 205 0.85 -7.93 6.79
CA ASP A 205 0.98 -9.28 7.31
C ASP A 205 2.44 -9.73 7.23
N LEU A 206 2.92 -10.34 8.31
CA LEU A 206 4.25 -10.92 8.41
C LEU A 206 4.16 -12.44 8.67
N PRO A 207 3.63 -13.22 7.70
CA PRO A 207 3.59 -14.66 7.82
C PRO A 207 5.00 -15.27 7.80
N SER A 208 5.11 -16.54 8.20
CA SER A 208 6.33 -17.30 8.03
C SER A 208 6.59 -17.59 6.55
N GLY A 209 7.85 -17.52 6.13
CA GLY A 209 8.27 -17.85 4.79
C GLY A 209 9.38 -16.93 4.30
N LEU A 210 9.90 -17.23 3.11
CA LEU A 210 10.92 -16.41 2.47
C LEU A 210 10.24 -15.35 1.59
N PRO A 211 10.33 -14.05 1.91
CA PRO A 211 9.76 -13.01 1.06
C PRO A 211 10.48 -12.99 -0.30
N LEU A 212 9.71 -12.95 -1.39
CA LEU A 212 10.23 -13.04 -2.75
C LEU A 212 10.27 -11.70 -3.47
N LEU A 213 9.33 -10.79 -3.19
CA LEU A 213 9.34 -9.45 -3.77
C LEU A 213 10.30 -8.55 -2.98
N VAL A 214 11.21 -7.92 -3.71
CA VAL A 214 12.15 -6.93 -3.17
C VAL A 214 11.59 -5.54 -3.50
N PRO A 215 11.23 -4.73 -2.49
CA PRO A 215 10.95 -3.32 -2.71
C PRO A 215 12.22 -2.61 -3.19
N VAL A 216 12.17 -2.01 -4.38
CA VAL A 216 13.32 -1.34 -5.00
C VAL A 216 13.25 0.16 -4.75
N CYS A 217 12.10 0.78 -5.05
CA CYS A 217 11.84 2.18 -4.77
C CYS A 217 10.42 2.40 -4.25
N LEU A 218 10.26 3.45 -3.46
CA LEU A 218 8.99 3.91 -2.91
C LEU A 218 8.93 5.43 -3.08
N ASP A 219 7.93 5.91 -3.80
CA ASP A 219 7.71 7.34 -4.08
C ASP A 219 8.97 8.08 -4.54
N GLY A 220 9.64 7.60 -5.58
CA GLY A 220 10.87 8.25 -6.07
C GLY A 220 12.13 7.95 -5.26
N THR A 221 12.02 7.26 -4.13
CA THR A 221 13.14 7.01 -3.21
C THR A 221 13.62 5.56 -3.31
N ALA A 222 14.90 5.35 -3.60
CA ALA A 222 15.50 4.01 -3.56
C ALA A 222 15.55 3.46 -2.13
N ILE A 223 14.95 2.29 -1.92
CA ILE A 223 14.86 1.63 -0.60
C ILE A 223 15.43 0.21 -0.59
N GLY A 224 15.68 -0.39 -1.75
CA GLY A 224 16.23 -1.73 -1.84
C GLY A 224 16.91 -2.04 -3.15
N ARG A 225 17.54 -3.23 -3.19
CA ARG A 225 18.30 -3.76 -4.32
C ARG A 225 18.45 -5.27 -4.16
N PHE A 226 18.78 -5.94 -5.26
CA PHE A 226 19.20 -7.34 -5.20
C PHE A 226 20.57 -7.45 -4.51
N THR A 227 20.66 -8.29 -3.49
CA THR A 227 21.88 -8.46 -2.68
C THR A 227 22.55 -9.80 -2.89
N VAL A 228 21.85 -10.75 -3.51
CA VAL A 228 22.37 -12.09 -3.82
C VAL A 228 22.69 -12.17 -5.30
N VAL A 229 23.82 -12.79 -5.63
CA VAL A 229 24.21 -13.05 -7.03
C VAL A 229 23.17 -13.95 -7.69
N GLU A 230 22.71 -13.56 -8.87
CA GLU A 230 21.64 -14.24 -9.62
C GLU A 230 21.87 -15.75 -9.74
N SER A 231 23.07 -16.18 -10.15
CA SER A 231 23.36 -17.61 -10.34
C SER A 231 23.31 -18.42 -9.04
N VAL A 232 23.70 -17.82 -7.91
CA VAL A 232 23.62 -18.45 -6.59
C VAL A 232 22.16 -18.57 -6.16
N TRP A 233 21.39 -17.50 -6.38
CA TRP A 233 19.96 -17.50 -6.08
C TRP A 233 19.17 -18.48 -6.94
N ALA A 234 19.47 -18.54 -8.23
CA ALA A 234 18.88 -19.47 -9.17
C ALA A 234 19.13 -20.92 -8.76
N ALA A 235 20.37 -21.26 -8.39
CA ALA A 235 20.72 -22.60 -7.91
C ALA A 235 19.99 -22.96 -6.60
N ALA A 236 19.83 -22.00 -5.68
CA ALA A 236 19.07 -22.22 -4.45
C ALA A 236 17.58 -22.47 -4.73
N ASN A 237 16.98 -21.72 -5.67
CA ASN A 237 15.60 -21.97 -6.11
C ASN A 237 15.48 -23.34 -6.77
N ASP A 238 16.41 -23.72 -7.64
CA ASP A 238 16.36 -25.01 -8.33
C ASP A 238 16.45 -26.17 -7.32
N ALA A 239 17.31 -26.04 -6.31
CA ALA A 239 17.40 -27.02 -5.23
C ALA A 239 16.11 -27.09 -4.39
N ALA A 240 15.47 -25.95 -4.12
CA ALA A 240 14.21 -25.92 -3.37
C ALA A 240 13.05 -26.57 -4.15
N PHE A 241 13.06 -26.50 -5.47
CA PHE A 241 12.02 -27.10 -6.32
C PHE A 241 12.33 -28.54 -6.77
N ASP A 242 13.55 -29.03 -6.57
CA ASP A 242 13.94 -30.39 -6.96
C ASP A 242 13.12 -31.46 -6.20
N GLY A 243 12.41 -32.30 -6.96
CA GLY A 243 11.49 -33.30 -6.43
C GLY A 243 10.20 -32.74 -5.80
N SER A 244 9.97 -31.43 -5.85
CA SER A 244 8.73 -30.80 -5.39
C SER A 244 7.62 -30.93 -6.45
N THR A 245 6.37 -30.98 -6.01
CA THR A 245 5.21 -30.76 -6.90
C THR A 245 4.59 -29.43 -6.50
N PRO A 246 4.79 -28.35 -7.26
CA PRO A 246 4.34 -27.05 -6.85
C PRO A 246 2.82 -26.99 -6.77
N SER A 247 2.30 -26.47 -5.67
CA SER A 247 0.90 -26.07 -5.55
C SER A 247 0.72 -24.68 -6.15
N ALA A 248 -0.51 -24.32 -6.52
CA ALA A 248 -0.82 -22.95 -6.90
C ALA A 248 -0.65 -22.03 -5.67
N PRO A 249 -0.27 -20.74 -5.86
CA PRO A 249 -0.14 -19.80 -4.77
C PRO A 249 -1.48 -19.61 -4.05
N VAL A 250 -1.43 -19.49 -2.73
CA VAL A 250 -2.59 -19.20 -1.88
C VAL A 250 -2.65 -17.70 -1.64
N PHE A 251 -3.83 -17.11 -1.77
CA PHE A 251 -4.06 -15.70 -1.47
C PHE A 251 -4.69 -15.58 -0.08
N ALA A 252 -4.11 -14.73 0.78
CA ALA A 252 -4.69 -14.41 2.07
C ALA A 252 -6.06 -13.73 1.92
N ASP A 253 -6.90 -13.84 2.96
CA ASP A 253 -8.24 -13.27 2.95
C ASP A 253 -8.22 -11.76 2.63
N GLY A 254 -9.10 -11.33 1.72
CA GLY A 254 -9.21 -9.93 1.31
C GLY A 254 -8.17 -9.48 0.28
N ILE A 255 -7.29 -10.36 -0.18
CA ILE A 255 -6.42 -10.08 -1.32
C ILE A 255 -7.11 -10.52 -2.61
N GLU A 256 -7.64 -9.54 -3.33
CA GLU A 256 -8.29 -9.75 -4.63
C GLU A 256 -7.58 -8.92 -5.71
N SER A 257 -7.46 -9.50 -6.90
CA SER A 257 -7.06 -8.77 -8.10
C SER A 257 -8.22 -8.69 -9.07
N THR A 258 -8.26 -7.61 -9.84
CA THR A 258 -9.22 -7.43 -10.93
C THR A 258 -8.47 -7.41 -12.26
N GLU A 259 -9.06 -8.05 -13.26
CA GLU A 259 -8.53 -7.97 -14.63
C GLU A 259 -8.78 -6.57 -15.19
N ASP A 260 -7.77 -6.02 -15.87
CA ASP A 260 -7.89 -4.78 -16.64
C ASP A 260 -8.68 -4.97 -17.94
#